data_AF-A0A535YUZ9-F1
#
_entry.id   AF-A0A535YUZ9-F1
#
_cell.length_a   1.000
_cell.length_b   1.000
_cell.length_c   1.000
_cell.angle_alpha   90.00
_cell.angle_beta   90.00
_cell.angle_gamma   90.00
#
_symmetry.space_group_name_H-M   'P 1'
#
loop_
_entity.id
_entity.type
_entity.pdbx_description
1 polymer ?
#
loop_
_entity_poly.entity_id
_entity_poly.type
_entity_poly.pdbx_seq_one_letter_code
_entity_poly.pdbx_strand_id
1 'polypeptide(L)'
;MGSRIVPEPPSVATGIVIAATAGFLTFVALSMAGLFIYLRSAAPGAVTRAVEQRFPEPALQKNPQEDLKRYEREQRAALSTYGWVDRSKGLARIPIEEAMRIIAAKGEHAYDPPDQPASAPRPADTVGARP
;
A
#
# COMPACT_ATOMS: atom_id res chain seq x y z
N MET A 1 -19.37 -81.79 33.23
CA MET A 1 -18.80 -80.54 32.67
C MET A 1 -19.90 -79.49 32.61
N GLY A 2 -19.73 -78.35 33.28
CA GLY A 2 -20.70 -77.25 33.23
C GLY A 2 -20.20 -76.07 34.05
N SER A 3 -19.15 -75.41 33.57
CA SER A 3 -18.63 -74.17 34.13
C SER A 3 -19.70 -73.07 33.96
N ARG A 4 -20.35 -72.68 35.06
CA ARG A 4 -21.25 -71.53 35.05
C ARG A 4 -20.38 -70.27 34.90
N ILE A 5 -20.58 -69.55 33.80
CA ILE A 5 -19.97 -68.24 33.59
C ILE A 5 -20.63 -67.29 34.59
N VAL A 6 -19.88 -66.86 35.60
CA VAL A 6 -20.29 -65.80 36.51
C VAL A 6 -19.96 -64.49 35.80
N PRO A 7 -20.95 -63.62 35.50
CA PRO A 7 -20.65 -62.28 35.00
C PRO A 7 -19.99 -61.48 36.13
N GLU A 8 -18.72 -61.07 35.93
CA GLU A 8 -18.01 -60.20 36.88
C GLU A 8 -18.77 -58.88 37.05
N PRO A 9 -18.97 -58.39 38.29
CA PRO A 9 -19.57 -57.10 38.52
C PRO A 9 -18.62 -56.00 38.00
N PRO A 10 -19.13 -54.99 37.28
CA PRO A 10 -18.30 -53.97 36.67
C PRO A 10 -17.53 -53.18 37.74
N SER A 11 -16.20 -53.33 37.76
CA SER A 11 -15.28 -52.67 38.71
C SER A 11 -15.08 -51.18 38.44
N VAL A 12 -15.79 -50.63 37.46
CA VAL A 12 -15.84 -49.22 37.15
C VAL A 12 -17.28 -48.77 37.32
N ALA A 13 -17.51 -47.74 38.12
CA ALA A 13 -18.83 -47.13 38.25
C ALA A 13 -19.21 -46.48 36.91
N THR A 14 -19.82 -47.26 36.01
CA THR A 14 -20.20 -46.85 34.65
C THR A 14 -20.97 -45.53 34.63
N GLY A 15 -21.79 -45.28 35.64
CA GLY A 15 -22.49 -44.00 35.80
C GLY A 15 -21.56 -42.80 35.96
N ILE A 16 -20.46 -42.94 36.69
CA ILE A 16 -19.44 -41.88 36.86
C ILE A 16 -18.73 -41.63 35.54
N VAL A 17 -18.39 -42.67 34.79
CA VAL A 17 -17.75 -42.52 33.47
C VAL A 17 -18.68 -41.81 32.50
N ILE A 18 -19.95 -42.22 32.42
CA ILE A 18 -20.94 -41.56 31.55
C ILE A 18 -21.11 -40.10 31.94
N ALA A 19 -21.24 -39.81 33.24
CA ALA A 19 -21.39 -38.45 33.74
C ALA A 19 -20.16 -37.58 33.43
N ALA A 20 -18.94 -38.10 33.63
CA ALA A 20 -17.70 -37.41 33.32
C ALA A 20 -17.56 -37.14 31.82
N THR A 21 -17.88 -38.13 30.98
CA THR A 21 -17.80 -38.01 29.52
C THR A 21 -18.84 -37.01 29.01
N ALA A 22 -20.08 -37.07 29.51
CA ALA A 22 -21.13 -36.11 29.17
C ALA A 22 -20.77 -34.69 29.63
N GLY A 23 -20.19 -34.56 30.83
CA GLY A 23 -19.71 -33.27 31.34
C GLY A 23 -18.62 -32.67 30.46
N PHE A 24 -17.63 -33.49 30.08
CA PHE A 24 -16.54 -33.05 29.19
C PHE A 24 -17.06 -32.62 27.82
N LEU A 25 -17.94 -33.42 27.20
CA LEU A 25 -18.54 -33.07 25.91
C LEU A 25 -19.35 -31.77 25.99
N THR A 26 -20.09 -31.58 27.08
CA THR A 26 -20.87 -30.35 27.32
C THR A 26 -19.94 -29.14 27.47
N PHE A 27 -18.86 -29.27 28.23
CA PHE A 27 -17.86 -28.22 28.39
C PHE A 27 -17.19 -27.85 27.07
N VAL A 28 -16.80 -28.84 26.25
CA VAL A 28 -16.22 -28.61 24.92
C VAL A 28 -17.23 -27.90 24.00
N ALA A 29 -18.48 -28.34 23.99
CA ALA A 29 -19.54 -27.72 23.19
C ALA A 29 -19.80 -26.26 23.61
N LEU A 30 -19.86 -25.98 24.91
CA LEU A 30 -20.02 -24.62 25.44
C LEU A 30 -18.81 -23.73 25.10
N SER A 31 -17.59 -24.27 25.20
CA SER A 31 -16.36 -23.56 24.84
C SER A 31 -16.33 -23.23 23.35
N MET A 32 -16.67 -24.20 22.48
CA MET A 32 -16.80 -23.96 21.03
C MET A 32 -17.90 -22.94 20.72
N ALA A 33 -19.06 -23.01 21.37
CA ALA A 33 -20.14 -22.05 21.16
C ALA A 33 -19.74 -20.64 21.62
N GLY A 34 -19.09 -20.51 22.78
CA GLY A 34 -18.59 -19.24 23.29
C GLY A 34 -17.53 -18.64 22.38
N LEU A 35 -16.55 -19.43 21.94
CA LEU A 35 -15.54 -18.99 20.98
C LEU A 35 -16.17 -18.61 19.64
N PHE A 36 -17.16 -19.37 19.16
CA PHE A 36 -17.84 -19.09 17.91
C PHE A 36 -18.65 -17.78 17.97
N ILE A 37 -19.36 -17.54 19.08
CA ILE A 37 -20.08 -16.28 19.34
C ILE A 37 -19.07 -15.13 19.41
N TYR A 38 -17.98 -15.29 20.16
CA TYR A 38 -16.92 -14.29 20.30
C TYR A 38 -16.28 -13.94 18.95
N LEU A 39 -15.90 -14.94 18.15
CA LEU A 39 -15.32 -14.74 16.82
C LEU A 39 -16.31 -14.04 15.88
N ARG A 40 -17.60 -14.40 15.93
CA ARG A 40 -18.64 -13.76 15.11
C ARG A 40 -18.92 -12.31 15.53
N SER A 41 -18.84 -11.98 16.82
CA SER A 41 -19.06 -10.62 17.32
C SER A 41 -17.83 -9.72 17.20
N ALA A 42 -16.64 -10.25 17.48
CA ALA A 42 -15.39 -9.47 17.56
C ALA A 42 -14.65 -9.37 16.21
N ALA A 43 -14.89 -10.29 15.28
CA ALA A 43 -14.25 -10.29 13.97
C ALA A 43 -15.23 -10.71 12.85
N PRO A 44 -16.14 -9.81 12.42
CA PRO A 44 -17.01 -10.04 11.26
C PRO A 44 -16.15 -10.15 10.00
N GLY A 45 -15.67 -11.36 9.69
CA GLY A 45 -14.79 -11.64 8.57
C GLY A 45 -13.71 -12.71 8.85
N ALA A 46 -13.43 -13.07 10.11
CA ALA A 46 -12.38 -14.04 10.43
C ALA A 46 -12.67 -15.48 9.93
N VAL A 47 -13.95 -15.83 9.79
CA VAL A 47 -14.41 -17.13 9.24
C VAL A 47 -14.73 -17.06 7.74
N THR A 48 -14.82 -15.86 7.18
CA THR A 48 -15.01 -15.67 5.75
C THR A 48 -13.63 -15.62 5.11
N ARG A 49 -13.21 -16.79 4.60
CA ARG A 49 -12.11 -17.00 3.66
C ARG A 49 -11.68 -15.67 3.04
N ALA A 50 -10.42 -15.28 3.28
CA ALA A 50 -9.77 -14.12 2.69
C ALA A 50 -10.35 -13.94 1.30
N VAL A 51 -11.13 -12.86 1.12
CA VAL A 51 -11.71 -12.50 -0.18
C VAL A 51 -10.58 -12.72 -1.14
N GLU A 52 -10.75 -13.72 -2.00
CA GLU A 52 -9.76 -14.08 -2.99
C GLU A 52 -9.51 -12.78 -3.71
N GLN A 53 -8.37 -12.15 -3.38
CA GLN A 53 -8.04 -10.82 -3.84
C GLN A 53 -7.75 -11.10 -5.29
N ARG A 54 -8.83 -11.08 -6.07
CA ARG A 54 -8.86 -11.41 -7.47
C ARG A 54 -8.20 -10.19 -8.07
N PHE A 55 -6.86 -10.22 -8.07
CA PHE A 55 -6.06 -9.19 -8.67
C PHE A 55 -6.62 -9.00 -10.06
N PRO A 56 -6.94 -7.76 -10.46
CA PRO A 56 -7.45 -7.51 -11.80
C PRO A 56 -6.51 -8.21 -12.78
N GLU A 57 -7.09 -8.93 -13.73
CA GLU A 57 -6.30 -9.65 -14.73
C GLU A 57 -5.27 -8.69 -15.33
N PRO A 58 -4.02 -9.12 -15.58
CA PRO A 58 -3.00 -8.24 -16.14
C PRO A 58 -3.52 -7.58 -17.41
N ALA A 59 -3.83 -6.28 -17.32
CA ALA A 59 -4.33 -5.52 -18.44
C ALA A 59 -3.17 -5.31 -19.42
N LEU A 60 -3.01 -6.23 -20.37
CA LEU A 60 -1.99 -6.13 -21.39
C LEU A 60 -2.24 -4.88 -22.22
N GLN A 61 -1.22 -4.02 -22.35
CA GLN A 61 -1.31 -2.81 -23.17
C GLN A 61 -1.69 -3.21 -24.59
N LYS A 62 -2.83 -2.71 -25.07
CA LYS A 62 -3.43 -3.14 -26.35
C LYS A 62 -2.55 -2.82 -27.57
N ASN A 63 -1.84 -1.69 -27.53
CA ASN A 63 -0.97 -1.25 -28.62
C ASN A 63 0.29 -0.55 -28.07
N PRO A 64 1.28 -1.29 -27.57
CA PRO A 64 2.48 -0.71 -26.96
C PRO A 64 3.30 0.15 -27.94
N GLN A 65 3.25 -0.17 -29.24
CA GLN A 65 4.01 0.55 -30.27
C GLN A 65 3.45 1.95 -30.54
N GLU A 66 2.13 2.10 -30.56
CA GLU A 66 1.51 3.42 -30.77
C GLU A 66 1.70 4.32 -29.55
N ASP A 67 1.55 3.76 -28.35
CA ASP A 67 1.74 4.48 -27.11
C ASP A 67 3.19 4.97 -26.96
N LEU A 68 4.16 4.12 -27.31
CA LEU A 68 5.58 4.50 -27.33
C LEU A 68 5.83 5.64 -28.34
N LYS A 69 5.30 5.56 -29.56
CA LYS A 69 5.43 6.65 -30.55
C LYS A 69 4.78 7.95 -30.10
N ARG A 70 3.65 7.87 -29.38
CA ARG A 70 3.01 9.06 -28.79
C ARG A 70 3.93 9.67 -27.73
N TYR A 71 4.41 8.86 -26.80
CA TYR A 71 5.33 9.29 -25.75
C TYR A 71 6.60 9.94 -26.33
N GLU A 72 7.26 9.29 -27.30
CA GLU A 72 8.44 9.84 -27.96
C GLU A 72 8.19 11.18 -28.64
N ARG A 73 7.03 11.36 -29.27
CA ARG A 73 6.65 12.64 -29.89
C ARG A 73 6.45 13.74 -28.85
N GLU A 74 5.79 13.43 -27.74
CA GLU A 74 5.58 14.39 -26.65
C GLU A 74 6.91 14.81 -26.01
N GLN A 75 7.80 13.85 -25.74
CA GLN A 75 9.15 14.13 -25.22
C GLN A 75 9.95 14.97 -26.20
N ARG A 76 9.96 14.62 -27.49
CA ARG A 76 10.67 15.37 -28.51
C ARG A 76 10.13 16.79 -28.65
N ALA A 77 8.82 16.97 -28.59
CA ALA A 77 8.21 18.30 -28.62
C ALA A 77 8.62 19.14 -27.40
N ALA A 78 8.66 18.55 -26.20
CA ALA A 78 9.12 19.27 -25.01
C ALA A 78 10.59 19.72 -25.12
N LEU A 79 11.46 18.88 -25.70
CA LEU A 79 12.89 19.18 -25.88
C LEU A 79 13.18 20.20 -26.98
N SER A 80 12.37 20.25 -28.03
CA SER A 80 12.61 21.13 -29.20
C SER A 80 11.84 22.45 -29.17
N THR A 81 10.97 22.67 -28.17
CA THR A 81 10.10 23.85 -28.10
C THR A 81 10.27 24.64 -26.83
N TYR A 82 10.07 25.96 -26.95
CA TYR A 82 9.96 26.86 -25.83
C TYR A 82 8.69 26.58 -25.02
N GLY A 83 8.77 26.79 -23.71
CA GLY A 83 7.63 26.66 -22.82
C GLY A 83 7.87 27.35 -21.50
N TRP A 84 6.80 27.56 -20.73
CA TRP A 84 6.92 28.03 -19.36
C TRP A 84 6.98 26.85 -18.41
N VAL A 85 7.94 26.85 -17.48
CA VAL A 85 7.99 25.90 -16.37
C VAL A 85 7.25 26.48 -15.18
N ASP A 86 7.54 27.74 -14.83
CA ASP A 86 6.84 28.48 -13.78
C ASP A 86 6.79 29.96 -14.17
N ARG A 87 5.63 30.41 -14.66
CA ARG A 87 5.42 31.81 -15.06
C ARG A 87 5.55 32.77 -13.89
N SER A 88 5.14 32.36 -12.69
CA SER A 88 5.17 33.22 -11.50
C SER A 88 6.59 33.52 -11.05
N LYS A 89 7.51 32.58 -11.28
CA LYS A 89 8.95 32.72 -10.99
C LYS A 89 9.78 33.15 -12.19
N GLY A 90 9.14 33.45 -13.33
CA GLY A 90 9.84 33.80 -14.57
C GLY A 90 10.69 32.68 -15.16
N LEU A 91 10.41 31.41 -14.83
CA LEU A 91 11.19 30.27 -15.29
C LEU A 91 10.63 29.70 -16.59
N ALA A 92 11.38 29.88 -17.68
CA ALA A 92 11.07 29.33 -19.00
C ALA A 92 12.01 28.16 -19.36
N ARG A 93 11.47 27.20 -20.11
CA ARG A 93 12.20 26.14 -20.81
C ARG A 93 12.58 26.64 -22.19
N ILE A 94 13.84 26.42 -22.56
CA ILE A 94 14.37 26.65 -23.90
C ILE A 94 14.62 25.30 -24.60
N PRO A 95 14.63 25.26 -25.95
CA PRO A 95 15.03 24.07 -26.69
C PRO A 95 16.43 23.59 -26.28
N ILE A 96 16.62 22.27 -26.24
CA ILE A 96 17.88 21.68 -25.76
C ILE A 96 19.07 22.07 -26.63
N GLU A 97 18.87 22.23 -27.94
CA GLU A 97 19.92 22.68 -28.86
C GLU A 97 20.39 24.10 -28.50
N GLU A 98 19.47 24.99 -28.12
CA GLU A 98 19.83 26.33 -27.67
C GLU A 98 20.53 26.31 -26.32
N ALA A 99 20.04 25.49 -25.38
CA ALA A 99 20.71 25.30 -24.09
C ALA A 99 22.16 24.83 -24.27
N MET A 100 22.39 23.85 -25.15
CA MET A 100 23.74 23.37 -25.47
C MET A 100 24.59 24.47 -26.09
N ARG A 101 24.05 25.29 -26.99
CA ARG A 101 24.77 26.45 -27.56
C ARG A 101 25.20 27.45 -26.50
N ILE A 102 24.29 27.81 -25.59
CA ILE A 102 24.57 28.77 -24.51
C ILE A 102 25.65 28.21 -23.57
N ILE A 103 25.54 26.94 -23.18
CA ILE A 103 26.52 26.26 -22.33
C ILE A 103 27.89 26.23 -23.02
N ALA A 104 27.94 25.82 -24.29
CA ALA A 104 29.19 25.80 -25.06
C ALA A 104 29.82 27.19 -25.20
N ALA A 105 29.00 28.23 -25.39
CA ALA A 105 29.47 29.61 -25.49
C ALA A 105 30.03 30.16 -24.17
N LYS A 106 29.51 29.72 -23.02
CA LYS A 106 29.98 30.15 -21.69
C LYS A 106 31.30 29.50 -21.26
N GLY A 107 31.65 28.33 -21.81
CA GLY A 107 32.92 27.67 -21.52
C GLY A 107 33.08 27.32 -20.03
N GLU A 108 34.15 27.80 -19.40
CA GLU A 108 34.46 27.51 -17.98
C GLU A 108 33.38 28.02 -17.01
N HIS A 109 32.64 29.07 -17.39
CA HIS A 109 31.54 29.65 -16.60
C HIS A 109 30.17 29.02 -16.90
N ALA A 110 30.13 27.90 -17.63
CA ALA A 110 28.86 27.30 -18.05
C ALA A 110 27.97 26.85 -16.89
N TYR A 111 28.57 26.50 -15.76
CA TYR A 111 27.88 26.01 -14.56
C TYR A 111 27.76 27.06 -13.45
N ASP A 112 28.14 28.30 -13.72
CA ASP A 112 27.96 29.38 -12.75
C ASP A 112 26.46 29.54 -12.45
N PRO A 113 26.07 29.80 -11.18
CA PRO A 113 24.69 29.99 -10.82
C PRO A 113 24.05 31.06 -11.71
N PRO A 114 22.86 30.82 -12.29
CA PRO A 114 22.20 31.84 -13.08
C PRO A 114 21.92 33.06 -12.20
N ASP A 115 22.19 34.24 -12.74
CA ASP A 115 21.84 35.51 -12.10
C ASP A 115 20.35 35.48 -11.78
N GLN A 116 20.05 35.30 -10.50
CA GLN A 116 18.68 35.12 -10.03
C GLN A 116 17.95 36.42 -10.33
N PRO A 117 16.87 36.44 -11.14
CA PRO A 117 16.10 37.66 -11.34
C PRO A 117 15.70 38.15 -9.96
N ALA A 118 16.11 39.38 -9.64
CA ALA A 118 16.08 39.97 -8.31
C ALA A 118 14.86 39.45 -7.55
N SER A 119 15.12 38.67 -6.48
CA SER A 119 14.07 38.21 -5.59
C SER A 119 13.15 39.39 -5.33
N ALA A 120 11.86 39.25 -5.63
CA ALA A 120 10.85 40.24 -5.27
C ALA A 120 11.18 40.74 -3.86
N PRO A 121 11.21 42.07 -3.62
CA PRO A 121 11.76 42.64 -2.40
C PRO A 121 11.20 41.88 -1.21
N ARG A 122 12.08 41.14 -0.52
CA ARG A 122 11.74 40.50 0.74
C ARG A 122 11.15 41.63 1.60
N PRO A 123 9.88 41.55 2.04
CA PRO A 123 9.32 42.56 2.90
C PRO A 123 10.31 42.76 4.03
N ALA A 124 10.90 43.96 4.07
CA ALA A 124 11.98 44.28 4.96
C ALA A 124 11.58 43.83 6.35
N ASP A 125 12.53 43.14 6.99
CA ASP A 125 12.51 42.72 8.36
C ASP A 125 11.95 43.87 9.20
N THR A 126 10.65 43.80 9.52
CA THR A 126 10.02 44.71 10.47
C THR A 126 10.48 44.20 11.81
N VAL A 127 11.73 44.53 12.12
CA VAL A 127 12.31 44.56 13.45
C VAL A 127 11.26 45.20 14.33
N GLY A 128 10.63 44.37 15.16
CA GLY A 128 9.72 44.80 16.21
C GLY A 128 10.49 45.68 17.17
N ALA A 129 10.50 46.99 16.91
CA ALA A 129 10.70 48.00 17.92
C ALA A 129 9.55 47.86 18.92
N ARG A 130 9.82 47.17 20.03
CA ARG A 130 8.99 47.26 21.24
C ARG A 130 9.53 48.41 22.09
N PRO A 131 8.71 49.42 22.45
CA PRO A 131 9.00 50.29 23.59
C PRO A 131 8.87 49.53 24.92
#